data_AF-A0A1E4SAW9-F1
#
_entry.id   AF-A0A1E4SAW9-F1
#
_cell.length_a   1.000
_cell.length_b   1.000
_cell.length_c   1.000
_cell.angle_alpha   90.00
_cell.angle_beta   90.00
_cell.angle_gamma   90.00
#
_symmetry.space_group_name_H-M   'P 1'
#
loop_
_entity.id
_entity.type
_entity.pdbx_description
1 polymer ?
#
loop_
_entity_poly.entity_id
_entity_poly.type
_entity_poly.pdbx_seq_one_letter_code
_entity_poly.pdbx_strand_id
1 'polypeptide(L)' 'MRATQMLANAAKKGPKKVPVPVEMYPLFAAIGVAVASGCFFTYRHFAHDQQLRLWKNPDLSVLDNVLNESEKSEK' A
#
# COMPACT_ATOMS: atom_id res chain seq x y z
N MET A 1 -11.92 49.13 1.34
CA MET A 1 -11.20 47.85 1.22
C MET A 1 -11.20 47.15 2.57
N ARG A 2 -11.58 45.86 2.65
CA ARG A 2 -11.63 45.11 3.91
C ARG A 2 -10.24 44.53 4.22
N ALA A 3 -9.65 44.83 5.38
CA ALA A 3 -8.30 44.40 5.76
C ALA A 3 -8.09 42.87 5.68
N THR A 4 -9.15 42.10 5.91
CA THR A 4 -9.18 40.63 5.75
C THR A 4 -8.89 40.17 4.33
N GLN A 5 -9.24 40.94 3.30
CA GLN A 5 -8.96 40.59 1.90
C GLN A 5 -7.48 40.78 1.55
N MET A 6 -6.79 41.74 2.19
CA MET A 6 -5.35 41.95 1.96
C MET A 6 -4.51 40.82 2.54
N LEU A 7 -4.87 40.34 3.75
CA LEU A 7 -4.25 39.16 4.37
C LEU A 7 -4.50 37.88 3.54
N ALA A 8 -5.73 37.65 3.08
CA ALA A 8 -6.05 36.51 2.23
C ALA A 8 -5.31 36.53 0.88
N ASN A 9 -5.13 37.72 0.28
CA ASN A 9 -4.37 37.88 -0.96
C ASN A 9 -2.86 37.77 -0.76
N ALA A 10 -2.32 38.14 0.41
CA ALA A 10 -0.93 37.92 0.78
C ALA A 10 -0.63 36.43 0.99
N ALA A 11 -1.54 35.68 1.63
CA ALA A 11 -1.43 34.23 1.79
C ALA A 11 -1.45 33.48 0.44
N LYS A 12 -2.26 33.93 -0.53
CA LYS A 12 -2.28 33.40 -1.91
C LYS A 12 -1.03 33.74 -2.73
N LYS A 13 -0.28 34.77 -2.33
CA LYS A 13 0.97 35.25 -2.95
C LYS A 13 2.23 34.81 -2.19
N GLY A 14 2.10 34.06 -1.10
CA GLY A 14 3.23 33.35 -0.50
C GLY A 14 3.90 32.44 -1.53
N PRO A 15 5.21 32.17 -1.42
CA PRO A 15 5.93 31.37 -2.39
C PRO A 15 5.25 30.00 -2.52
N LYS A 16 4.53 29.78 -3.63
CA LYS A 16 3.88 28.51 -3.97
C LYS A 16 4.88 27.36 -4.14
N LYS A 17 6.17 27.69 -4.19
CA LYS A 17 7.27 26.75 -4.28
C LYS A 17 7.93 26.72 -2.91
N VAL A 18 7.71 25.65 -2.17
CA VAL A 18 8.58 25.29 -1.05
C VAL A 18 9.99 25.19 -1.65
N PRO A 19 10.96 26.02 -1.25
CA PRO A 19 12.33 25.91 -1.74
C PRO A 19 12.95 24.66 -1.10
N VAL A 20 12.63 23.49 -1.65
CA VAL A 20 13.23 22.24 -1.20
C VAL A 20 14.71 22.30 -1.61
N PRO A 21 15.65 22.19 -0.66
CA PRO A 21 17.08 22.18 -0.97
C PRO A 21 17.40 20.99 -1.86
N VAL A 22 18.26 21.21 -2.86
CA VAL A 22 18.63 20.17 -3.84
C VAL A 22 19.30 18.97 -3.17
N GLU A 23 19.97 19.20 -2.04
CA GLU A 23 20.61 18.18 -1.22
C GLU A 23 19.62 17.19 -0.58
N MET A 24 18.33 17.52 -0.51
CA MET A 24 17.31 16.64 0.06
C MET A 24 16.68 15.66 -0.94
N TYR A 25 16.86 15.87 -2.25
CA TYR A 25 16.36 14.94 -3.28
C TYR A 25 16.78 13.47 -3.10
N PRO A 26 18.02 13.12 -2.71
CA PRO A 26 18.37 11.72 -2.45
C PRO A 26 17.55 11.10 -1.32
N LEU A 27 17.21 11.86 -0.27
CA LEU A 27 16.36 11.38 0.83
C LEU A 27 14.93 11.12 0.33
N PHE A 28 14.36 12.03 -0.47
CA PHE A 28 13.03 11.83 -1.04
C PHE A 28 12.97 10.67 -2.02
N ALA A 29 14.02 10.47 -2.82
CA ALA A 29 14.13 9.32 -3.71
C ALA A 29 14.18 8.00 -2.91
N ALA A 30 14.98 7.95 -1.83
CA ALA A 30 15.05 6.78 -0.96
C ALA A 30 13.68 6.46 -0.31
N ILE A 31 12.97 7.48 0.18
CA ILE A 31 11.61 7.32 0.73
C ILE A 31 10.64 6.84 -0.35
N GLY A 32 10.71 7.38 -1.57
CA GLY A 32 9.87 6.95 -2.67
C GLY A 32 10.08 5.47 -3.04
N VAL A 33 11.34 5.04 -3.11
CA VAL A 33 11.69 3.63 -3.36
C VAL A 33 11.23 2.73 -2.20
N ALA A 34 11.35 3.18 -0.95
CA ALA A 34 10.87 2.44 0.21
C ALA A 34 9.35 2.25 0.19
N VAL A 35 8.58 3.29 -0.15
CA VAL A 35 7.12 3.19 -0.25
C VAL A 35 6.71 2.30 -1.43
N ALA A 36 7.30 2.49 -2.61
CA ALA A 36 6.97 1.69 -3.79
C ALA A 36 7.29 0.20 -3.59
N SER A 37 8.46 -0.11 -3.02
CA SER A 37 8.86 -1.49 -2.69
C SER A 37 7.96 -2.08 -1.61
N GLY A 38 7.66 -1.32 -0.55
CA GLY A 38 6.72 -1.73 0.50
C GLY A 38 5.35 -2.09 -0.09
N CYS A 39 4.76 -1.24 -0.92
CA CYS A 39 3.49 -1.52 -1.57
C CYS A 39 3.56 -2.76 -2.48
N PHE A 40 4.61 -2.89 -3.28
CA PHE A 40 4.79 -4.04 -4.19
C PHE A 40 4.93 -5.37 -3.43
N PHE A 41 5.80 -5.43 -2.42
CA PHE A 41 6.00 -6.64 -1.63
C PHE A 41 4.77 -6.99 -0.78
N THR A 42 4.10 -5.99 -0.22
CA THR A 42 2.86 -6.20 0.55
C THR A 42 1.75 -6.73 -0.34
N TYR A 43 1.57 -6.16 -1.54
CA TYR A 43 0.60 -6.68 -2.52
C TYR A 43 0.97 -8.10 -2.96
N ARG A 44 2.23 -8.35 -3.30
CA ARG A 44 2.70 -9.68 -3.73
C ARG A 44 2.50 -10.73 -2.64
N HIS A 45 2.78 -10.37 -1.38
CA HIS A 45 2.55 -11.25 -0.24
C HIS A 45 1.05 -11.53 -0.06
N PHE A 46 0.19 -10.51 0.01
CA PHE A 46 -1.24 -10.77 0.22
C PHE A 46 -1.97 -11.41 -0.97
N ALA A 47 -1.53 -11.19 -2.21
CA ALA A 47 -2.21 -11.73 -3.39
C ALA A 47 -1.77 -13.15 -3.76
N HIS A 48 -0.53 -13.53 -3.43
CA HIS A 48 0.04 -14.81 -3.84
C HIS A 48 0.43 -15.72 -2.67
N ASP A 49 0.53 -15.19 -1.45
CA ASP A 49 0.78 -16.02 -0.29
C ASP A 49 -0.50 -16.73 0.13
N GLN A 50 -0.45 -18.05 0.05
CA GLN A 50 -1.53 -18.97 0.39
C GLN A 50 -1.66 -19.18 1.90
N GLN A 51 -0.77 -18.60 2.70
CA GLN A 51 -0.82 -18.69 4.16
C GLN A 51 -1.90 -17.81 4.80
N LEU A 52 -2.28 -16.69 4.17
CA LEU A 52 -3.32 -15.79 4.70
C LEU A 52 -4.67 -16.05 4.02
N ARG A 53 -5.64 -16.55 4.79
CA ARG A 53 -7.02 -16.87 4.38
C ARG A 53 -7.89 -15.63 4.12
N LEU A 54 -7.42 -14.68 3.32
CA LEU A 54 -8.11 -13.41 3.08
C LEU A 54 -9.06 -13.43 1.87
N TRP A 55 -8.81 -14.27 0.87
CA TRP A 55 -9.67 -14.37 -0.32
C TRP A 55 -9.74 -15.81 -0.86
N LYS A 56 -10.96 -16.30 -1.13
CA LYS A 56 -11.30 -17.71 -1.42
C LYS A 56 -10.77 -18.71 -0.38
N ASN A 57 -11.44 -18.70 0.77
CA ASN A 57 -11.22 -19.64 1.87
C ASN A 57 -11.49 -21.16 1.62
N PRO A 58 -12.30 -21.61 0.63
CA PRO A 58 -12.62 -23.04 0.52
C PRO A 58 -11.44 -23.89 -0.02
N ASP A 59 -10.69 -23.38 -1.00
CA ASP A 59 -9.65 -24.17 -1.72
C ASP A 59 -8.35 -24.36 -0.91
N LEU A 60 -8.19 -23.63 0.20
CA LEU A 60 -7.03 -23.72 1.11
C LEU A 60 -7.27 -24.65 2.30
N SER A 61 -8.51 -25.13 2.46
CA SER A 61 -8.78 -26.09 3.50
C SER A 61 -8.24 -27.46 3.07
N VAL A 62 -7.40 -28.07 3.91
CA VAL A 62 -6.97 -29.47 3.78
C VAL A 62 -8.18 -30.45 3.78
N LEU A 63 -9.39 -29.93 3.96
CA LEU A 63 -10.67 -30.62 3.91
C LEU A 63 -10.85 -31.42 2.62
N ASP A 64 -10.51 -30.88 1.45
CA ASP A 64 -10.63 -31.63 0.19
C ASP A 64 -9.66 -32.81 0.15
N ASN A 65 -8.46 -32.67 0.71
CA ASN A 65 -7.52 -33.79 0.81
C ASN A 65 -8.05 -34.86 1.78
N VAL A 66 -8.62 -34.46 2.92
CA VAL A 66 -9.20 -35.39 3.90
C VAL A 66 -10.45 -36.09 3.35
N LEU A 67 -11.35 -35.37 2.68
CA LEU A 67 -12.54 -35.97 2.06
C LEU A 67 -12.15 -36.99 0.99
N ASN A 68 -11.25 -36.62 0.07
CA ASN A 68 -10.79 -37.54 -0.98
C ASN A 68 -10.03 -38.76 -0.41
N GLU A 69 -9.34 -38.62 0.71
CA GLU A 69 -8.66 -39.73 1.38
C GLU A 69 -9.66 -40.66 2.06
N SER A 70 -10.71 -40.11 2.70
CA SER A 70 -11.81 -40.90 3.27
C SER A 70 -12.60 -41.68 2.21
N GLU A 71 -12.94 -41.06 1.07
CA GLU A 71 -13.65 -41.72 -0.04
C GLU A 71 -12.84 -42.84 -0.72
N LYS A 72 -11.50 -42.74 -0.69
CA LYS A 72 -10.61 -43.80 -1.19
C LYS A 72 -10.46 -44.96 -0.21
N SER A 73 -10.59 -44.70 1.08
CA SER A 73 -10.48 -45.72 2.13
C SER A 73 -11.76 -46.56 2.30
N GLU A 74 -12.90 -46.07 1.82
CA GLU A 74 -14.20 -46.77 1.86
C GLU A 74 -14.49 -47.65 0.63
N LYS A 75 -13.63 -47.66 -0.39
CA LYS A 75 -13.71 -48.56 -1.56
C LYS A 75 -12.73 -49.72 -1.46
#